data_AF-A0A1G2Y2Z3-F1
#
_entry.id   AF-A0A1G2Y2Z3-F1
#
_cell.length_a   1.000
_cell.length_b   1.000
_cell.length_c   1.000
_cell.angle_alpha   90.00
_cell.angle_beta   90.00
_cell.angle_gamma   90.00
#
_symmetry.space_group_name_H-M   'P 1'
#
loop_
_entity.id
_entity.type
_entity.pdbx_description
1 polymer ?
#
loop_
_entity_poly.entity_id
_entity_poly.type
_entity_poly.pdbx_seq_one_letter_code
_entity_poly.pdbx_strand_id
1 'polypeptide(L)'
;MKQESKTITIEGKKLTLTNLSKVLYPQTGFTKAGVIDYYRRMAPYILPHLINRPVTLKRYPQGVDAEYFYQKNCPLHKPDWIKTSKPDKYFKENFCLVNDLASLIWIENLASIEIHTLLSTTKNLERPTMLVFDLDPGEPATLIDCLKIALVMRDILKGLGLKTFPKTSGGKGLHFYLPLNTIITFDQTSAFAKTVAQIMEKHFPDLVVSKMNKNLRQGKVFVDWSQNSRHKTTACVYTLRARSEPTVSMPVSWKEIENALKKNKPESLIFTAEEAIKKAQKDGDIFKDVLTLRQSLSTEIVIRSKPEKVSKNVQDKNLKKYRQKRDFTKTTEPSGSKRTEESHIFVIHKHAATRLHYDIRLQSQGVLKSWAVPKGLSTNPTEKRLAVRTEDHPFDYKDFEGIIPEGQYGAGQVIIWDKGTYINITQDSNSRAVSMKDALNNGKVEVFFEGNKTKGGYAFIRMRQAKDAKENWLIIKLKDKYVDSLPDDLEELGQSVVNGKTIADIKKESQ
;
A
#
# COMPACT_ATOMS: atom_id res chain seq x y z
N MET A 1 41.35 35.38 -9.60
CA MET A 1 40.09 36.16 -9.50
C MET A 1 39.61 36.10 -8.05
N LYS A 2 39.31 37.24 -7.42
CA LYS A 2 38.75 37.26 -6.05
C LYS A 2 37.43 36.50 -6.05
N GLN A 3 37.29 35.54 -5.14
CA GLN A 3 36.06 34.79 -4.95
C GLN A 3 34.97 35.78 -4.52
N GLU A 4 33.95 35.99 -5.34
CA GLU A 4 32.84 36.89 -5.02
C GLU A 4 32.12 36.34 -3.78
N SER A 5 32.28 37.03 -2.65
CA SER A 5 31.71 36.62 -1.37
C SER A 5 30.89 37.75 -0.75
N LYS A 6 29.68 37.46 -0.31
CA LYS A 6 28.78 38.41 0.37
C LYS A 6 28.40 37.85 1.72
N THR A 7 28.66 38.62 2.77
CA THR A 7 28.23 38.26 4.12
C THR A 7 26.88 38.86 4.42
N ILE A 8 25.96 38.05 4.91
CA ILE A 8 24.58 38.43 5.26
C ILE A 8 24.25 37.92 6.66
N THR A 9 23.23 38.53 7.27
CA THR A 9 22.66 38.06 8.52
C THR A 9 21.22 37.62 8.29
N ILE A 10 20.89 36.38 8.65
CA ILE A 10 19.54 35.81 8.58
C ILE A 10 19.19 35.34 9.98
N GLU A 11 18.09 35.84 10.55
CA GLU A 11 17.61 35.43 11.89
C GLU A 11 18.71 35.53 12.97
N GLY A 12 19.52 36.60 12.92
CA GLY A 12 20.64 36.83 13.84
C GLY A 12 21.88 35.96 13.59
N LYS A 13 21.87 35.05 12.60
CA LYS A 13 23.01 34.21 12.23
C LYS A 13 23.75 34.81 11.04
N LYS A 14 25.07 34.87 11.12
CA LYS A 14 25.94 35.39 10.06
C LYS A 14 26.30 34.26 9.07
N LEU A 15 26.16 34.52 7.77
CA LEU A 15 26.51 33.60 6.69
C LEU A 15 27.34 34.32 5.62
N THR A 16 28.37 33.65 5.10
CA THR A 16 29.11 34.12 3.93
C THR A 16 28.72 33.31 2.71
N LEU A 17 27.97 33.94 1.81
CA LEU A 17 27.60 33.37 0.52
C LEU A 17 28.74 33.57 -0.48
N THR A 18 29.01 32.57 -1.31
CA THR A 18 30.14 32.60 -2.26
C THR A 18 29.71 32.15 -3.65
N ASN A 19 30.39 32.65 -4.69
CA ASN A 19 30.20 32.21 -6.09
C ASN A 19 28.73 32.32 -6.55
N LEU A 20 28.06 33.42 -6.21
CA LEU A 20 26.63 33.62 -6.46
C LEU A 20 26.25 33.62 -7.94
N SER A 21 27.12 34.19 -8.78
CA SER A 21 27.01 34.24 -10.24
C SER A 21 27.26 32.90 -10.93
N LYS A 22 27.72 31.86 -10.21
CA LYS A 22 28.00 30.55 -10.79
C LYS A 22 26.73 29.92 -11.37
N VAL A 23 26.76 29.56 -12.64
CA VAL A 23 25.70 28.80 -13.30
C VAL A 23 25.69 27.37 -12.78
N LEU A 24 24.55 26.91 -12.26
CA LEU A 24 24.36 25.54 -11.80
C LEU A 24 23.50 24.72 -12.78
N TYR A 25 22.63 25.36 -13.57
CA TYR A 25 21.88 24.74 -14.67
C TYR A 25 22.28 25.39 -16.00
N PRO A 26 23.21 24.79 -16.76
CA PRO A 26 23.74 25.40 -17.98
C PRO A 26 22.67 25.72 -19.03
N GLN A 27 21.70 24.83 -19.24
CA GLN A 27 20.65 25.01 -20.27
C GLN A 27 19.81 26.28 -20.06
N THR A 28 19.56 26.66 -18.82
CA THR A 28 18.69 27.80 -18.45
C THR A 28 19.47 29.00 -17.93
N GLY A 29 20.79 28.88 -17.77
CA GLY A 29 21.61 29.87 -17.08
C GLY A 29 21.29 30.03 -15.59
N PHE A 30 20.53 29.11 -14.97
CA PHE A 30 20.08 29.25 -13.59
C PHE A 30 21.26 29.18 -12.62
N THR A 31 21.50 30.27 -11.90
CA THR A 31 22.69 30.46 -11.07
C THR A 31 22.52 29.94 -9.65
N LYS A 32 23.62 29.87 -8.90
CA LYS A 32 23.62 29.60 -7.46
C LYS A 32 22.79 30.63 -6.69
N ALA A 33 22.85 31.91 -7.08
CA ALA A 33 21.97 32.93 -6.52
C ALA A 33 20.49 32.61 -6.78
N GLY A 34 20.15 32.13 -7.99
CA GLY A 34 18.80 31.68 -8.34
C GLY A 34 18.32 30.51 -7.47
N VAL A 35 19.17 29.51 -7.22
CA VAL A 35 18.86 28.38 -6.32
C VAL A 35 18.60 28.88 -4.90
N ILE A 36 19.48 29.75 -4.38
CA ILE A 36 19.34 30.34 -3.05
C ILE A 36 18.04 31.16 -2.94
N ASP A 37 17.72 31.97 -3.95
CA ASP A 37 16.48 32.77 -3.96
C ASP A 37 15.22 31.90 -4.03
N TYR A 38 15.25 30.84 -4.84
CA TYR A 38 14.17 29.85 -4.89
C TYR A 38 13.87 29.29 -3.50
N TYR A 39 14.89 28.76 -2.80
CA TYR A 39 14.70 28.19 -1.48
C TYR A 39 14.33 29.23 -0.42
N ARG A 40 14.82 30.46 -0.54
CA ARG A 40 14.40 31.59 0.30
C ARG A 40 12.90 31.88 0.13
N ARG A 41 12.40 31.96 -1.11
CA ARG A 41 10.97 32.20 -1.41
C ARG A 41 10.10 31.01 -1.03
N MET A 42 10.62 29.79 -1.16
CA MET A 42 9.91 28.56 -0.80
C MET A 42 10.01 28.19 0.67
N ALA A 43 10.83 28.88 1.47
CA ALA A 43 11.05 28.60 2.88
C ALA A 43 9.75 28.42 3.70
N PRO A 44 8.70 29.26 3.55
CA PRO A 44 7.45 29.07 4.28
C PRO A 44 6.75 27.73 4.01
N TYR A 45 7.00 27.13 2.83
CA TYR A 45 6.37 25.89 2.40
C TYR A 45 7.28 24.67 2.63
N ILE A 46 8.59 24.77 2.38
CA ILE A 46 9.50 23.62 2.52
C ILE A 46 9.97 23.40 3.95
N LEU A 47 10.22 24.45 4.74
CA LEU A 47 10.76 24.31 6.11
C LEU A 47 9.88 23.44 7.01
N PRO A 48 8.53 23.54 7.01
CA PRO A 48 7.67 22.64 7.79
C PRO A 48 7.94 21.15 7.52
N HIS A 49 8.35 20.79 6.30
CA HIS A 49 8.69 19.42 5.92
C HIS A 49 10.13 19.01 6.24
N LEU A 50 11.00 19.96 6.56
CA LEU A 50 12.41 19.72 6.93
C LEU A 50 12.66 19.73 8.44
N ILE A 51 11.84 20.45 9.21
CA ILE A 51 12.03 20.62 10.65
C ILE A 51 12.19 19.27 11.36
N ASN A 52 13.30 19.16 12.08
CA ASN A 52 13.73 17.98 12.85
C ASN A 52 13.83 16.69 12.02
N ARG A 53 13.90 16.78 10.69
CA ARG A 53 14.17 15.63 9.82
C ARG A 53 15.64 15.59 9.45
N PRO A 54 16.33 14.47 9.71
CA PRO A 54 17.65 14.23 9.15
C PRO A 54 17.63 14.32 7.62
N VAL A 55 18.53 15.12 7.05
CA VAL A 55 18.64 15.29 5.59
C VAL A 55 19.92 14.66 5.03
N THR A 56 19.78 14.03 3.86
CA THR A 56 20.90 13.76 2.95
C THR A 56 20.91 14.85 1.89
N LEU A 57 22.06 15.49 1.73
CA LEU A 57 22.26 16.53 0.72
C LEU A 57 22.82 15.90 -0.56
N LYS A 58 22.21 16.16 -1.70
CA LYS A 58 22.82 15.82 -3.00
C LYS A 58 23.41 17.10 -3.59
N ARG A 59 24.74 17.16 -3.62
CA ARG A 59 25.49 18.38 -3.90
C ARG A 59 26.05 18.36 -5.31
N TYR A 60 25.95 19.51 -5.98
CA TYR A 60 26.40 19.75 -7.34
C TYR A 60 27.32 20.98 -7.39
N PRO A 61 28.52 20.91 -6.81
CA PRO A 61 29.39 22.08 -6.68
C PRO A 61 29.74 22.73 -8.02
N GLN A 62 29.76 21.95 -9.10
CA GLN A 62 30.10 22.39 -10.47
C GLN A 62 28.88 22.45 -11.41
N GLY A 63 27.66 22.34 -10.89
CA GLY A 63 26.42 22.32 -11.68
C GLY A 63 25.92 20.92 -12.01
N VAL A 64 24.73 20.86 -12.62
CA VAL A 64 23.95 19.62 -12.83
C VAL A 64 24.53 18.67 -13.87
N ASP A 65 25.35 19.18 -14.80
CA ASP A 65 26.00 18.38 -15.85
C ASP A 65 27.35 17.79 -15.41
N ALA A 66 27.82 18.15 -14.21
CA ALA A 66 29.08 17.69 -13.63
C ALA A 66 28.85 16.63 -12.54
N GLU A 67 29.94 16.08 -12.00
CA GLU A 67 29.87 15.11 -10.90
C GLU A 67 29.16 15.68 -9.67
N TYR A 68 28.32 14.83 -9.08
CA TYR A 68 27.62 15.10 -7.83
C TYR A 68 28.03 14.09 -6.76
N PHE A 69 27.73 14.41 -5.50
CA PHE A 69 27.86 13.46 -4.41
C PHE A 69 26.73 13.57 -3.40
N TYR A 70 26.45 12.44 -2.73
CA TYR A 70 25.53 12.38 -1.62
C TYR A 70 26.29 12.59 -0.31
N GLN A 71 25.81 13.52 0.51
CA GLN A 71 26.37 13.83 1.81
C GLN A 71 25.33 13.56 2.91
N LYS A 72 25.50 12.44 3.61
CA LYS A 72 24.69 12.07 4.78
C LYS A 72 25.22 12.74 6.06
N ASN A 73 26.54 12.69 6.27
CA ASN A 73 27.19 13.36 7.38
C ASN A 73 27.22 14.88 7.15
N CYS A 74 26.71 15.63 8.09
CA CYS A 74 26.80 17.08 8.10
C CYS A 74 28.27 17.50 8.05
N PRO A 75 28.65 18.50 7.22
CA PRO A 75 30.04 18.98 7.14
C PRO A 75 30.65 19.25 8.51
N LEU A 76 31.91 18.83 8.71
CA LEU A 76 32.65 19.07 9.96
C LEU A 76 32.79 20.57 10.25
N HIS A 77 33.14 21.36 9.23
CA HIS A 77 33.28 22.83 9.31
C HIS A 77 31.94 23.58 9.16
N LYS A 78 30.87 23.06 9.75
CA LYS A 78 29.56 23.73 9.80
C LYS A 78 29.57 24.85 10.86
N PRO A 79 28.78 25.92 10.68
CA PRO A 79 28.53 26.89 11.74
C PRO A 79 27.95 26.23 13.00
N ASP A 80 28.26 26.76 14.18
CA ASP A 80 27.85 26.18 15.47
C ASP A 80 26.33 26.10 15.65
N TRP A 81 25.60 27.01 15.02
CA TRP A 81 24.14 27.04 15.04
C TRP A 81 23.49 26.01 14.10
N ILE A 82 24.25 25.31 13.24
CA ILE A 82 23.75 24.16 12.49
C ILE A 82 23.65 22.96 13.42
N LYS A 83 22.41 22.59 13.73
CA LYS A 83 22.08 21.40 14.52
C LYS A 83 22.25 20.14 13.69
N THR A 84 22.59 19.05 14.35
CA THR A 84 22.70 17.72 13.74
C THR A 84 21.86 16.70 14.49
N SER A 85 21.45 15.63 13.81
CA SER A 85 20.99 14.44 14.51
C SER A 85 22.14 13.84 15.32
N LYS A 86 21.82 13.20 16.44
CA LYS A 86 22.80 12.39 17.15
C LYS A 86 22.89 11.01 16.48
N PRO A 87 24.09 10.42 16.33
CA PRO A 87 24.21 9.04 15.92
C PRO A 87 23.55 8.15 16.96
N ASP A 88 23.02 7.01 16.53
CA ASP A 88 22.46 5.98 17.40
C ASP A 88 22.90 4.59 16.92
N LYS A 89 22.31 3.54 17.50
CA LYS A 89 22.65 2.15 17.12
C LYS A 89 22.33 1.79 15.66
N TYR A 90 21.51 2.58 14.96
CA TYR A 90 21.10 2.34 13.57
C TYR A 90 21.70 3.33 12.58
N PHE A 91 21.97 4.55 13.01
CA PHE A 91 22.57 5.61 12.20
C PHE A 91 23.91 6.02 12.79
N LYS A 92 24.98 5.75 12.07
CA LYS A 92 26.32 6.22 12.46
C LYS A 92 26.53 7.68 12.05
N GLU A 93 25.69 8.20 11.16
CA GLU A 93 25.82 9.53 10.58
C GLU A 93 25.25 10.64 11.47
N ASN A 94 25.95 11.77 11.49
CA ASN A 94 25.48 13.03 12.04
C ASN A 94 24.79 13.83 10.95
N PHE A 95 23.50 13.59 10.67
CA PHE A 95 22.79 14.32 9.62
C PHE A 95 22.61 15.79 9.97
N CYS A 96 22.64 16.69 8.98
CA CYS A 96 22.22 18.07 9.22
C CYS A 96 20.73 18.13 9.55
N LEU A 97 20.32 19.09 10.39
CA LEU A 97 18.92 19.43 10.62
C LEU A 97 18.66 20.84 10.08
N VAL A 98 17.76 20.93 9.10
CA VAL A 98 17.39 22.18 8.43
C VAL A 98 16.11 22.70 9.07
N ASN A 99 16.26 23.44 10.16
CA ASN A 99 15.15 23.82 11.05
C ASN A 99 14.66 25.25 10.84
N ASP A 100 15.39 26.05 10.07
CA ASP A 100 15.14 27.48 9.92
C ASP A 100 15.74 28.03 8.63
N LEU A 101 15.41 29.28 8.28
CA LEU A 101 15.81 29.87 7.00
C LEU A 101 17.33 29.96 6.89
N ALA A 102 18.03 30.34 7.95
CA ALA A 102 19.50 30.40 7.93
C ALA A 102 20.12 29.03 7.62
N SER A 103 19.63 27.94 8.22
CA SER A 103 20.13 26.59 7.94
C SER A 103 19.84 26.13 6.52
N LEU A 104 18.69 26.51 5.95
CA LEU A 104 18.33 26.23 4.56
C LEU A 104 19.26 26.97 3.60
N ILE A 105 19.41 28.28 3.76
CA ILE A 105 20.30 29.08 2.90
C ILE A 105 21.76 28.62 3.01
N TRP A 106 22.19 28.16 4.18
CA TRP A 106 23.52 27.61 4.36
C TRP A 106 23.76 26.33 3.54
N ILE A 107 22.84 25.35 3.57
CA ILE A 107 23.03 24.13 2.76
C ILE A 107 22.97 24.42 1.26
N GLU A 108 22.16 25.38 0.82
CA GLU A 108 22.09 25.79 -0.58
C GLU A 108 23.37 26.50 -1.02
N ASN A 109 24.00 27.27 -0.13
CA ASN A 109 25.32 27.83 -0.37
C ASN A 109 26.41 26.75 -0.54
N LEU A 110 26.18 25.51 -0.09
CA LEU A 110 27.05 24.36 -0.37
C LEU A 110 26.75 23.68 -1.71
N ALA A 111 25.87 24.27 -2.54
CA ALA A 111 25.34 23.74 -3.79
C ALA A 111 24.53 22.44 -3.62
N SER A 112 23.75 22.35 -2.53
CA SER A 112 22.88 21.20 -2.22
C SER A 112 21.56 21.26 -2.99
N ILE A 113 21.62 21.13 -4.32
CA ILE A 113 20.43 21.31 -5.18
C ILE A 113 19.25 20.42 -4.75
N GLU A 114 19.50 19.15 -4.42
CA GLU A 114 18.44 18.24 -3.95
C GLU A 114 18.58 17.94 -2.45
N ILE A 115 17.50 18.11 -1.72
CA ILE A 115 17.36 17.81 -0.30
C ILE A 115 16.51 16.54 -0.16
N HIS A 116 17.08 15.51 0.46
CA HIS A 116 16.40 14.24 0.67
C HIS A 116 16.20 14.01 2.17
N THR A 117 14.99 13.71 2.61
CA THR A 117 14.64 13.55 4.04
C THR A 117 14.48 12.08 4.40
N LEU A 118 14.81 11.73 5.65
CA LEU A 118 14.27 10.52 6.26
C LEU A 118 12.75 10.65 6.43
N LEU A 119 12.05 9.52 6.43
CA LEU A 119 10.61 9.48 6.71
C LEU A 119 10.29 9.65 8.22
N SER A 120 11.30 9.60 9.09
CA SER A 120 11.21 9.84 10.54
C SER A 120 11.73 11.23 10.92
N THR A 121 11.62 11.58 12.20
CA THR A 121 12.18 12.80 12.78
C THR A 121 13.15 12.44 13.91
N THR A 122 13.97 13.39 14.35
CA THR A 122 14.87 13.22 15.50
C THR A 122 14.14 12.95 16.81
N LYS A 123 12.82 13.15 16.89
CA LYS A 123 12.01 12.70 18.04
C LYS A 123 12.08 11.19 18.22
N ASN A 124 12.07 10.43 17.12
CA ASN A 124 12.30 8.99 17.12
C ASN A 124 12.68 8.53 15.70
N LEU A 125 13.96 8.20 15.51
CA LEU A 125 14.50 7.82 14.21
C LEU A 125 14.00 6.45 13.72
N GLU A 126 13.47 5.60 14.60
CA GLU A 126 12.91 4.29 14.24
C GLU A 126 11.44 4.34 13.82
N ARG A 127 10.77 5.47 14.09
CA ARG A 127 9.34 5.62 13.85
C ARG A 127 9.10 6.56 12.67
N PRO A 128 8.80 6.04 11.47
CA PRO A 128 8.43 6.89 10.37
C PRO A 128 7.13 7.63 10.69
N THR A 129 7.07 8.89 10.30
CA THR A 129 5.84 9.70 10.39
C THR A 129 4.94 9.51 9.18
N MET A 130 5.46 8.90 8.10
CA MET A 130 4.79 8.71 6.82
C MET A 130 5.36 7.50 6.09
N LEU A 131 4.57 6.95 5.18
CA LEU A 131 4.95 5.91 4.22
C LEU A 131 4.93 6.53 2.81
N VAL A 132 5.85 6.10 1.94
CA VAL A 132 5.97 6.59 0.56
C VAL A 132 5.77 5.44 -0.43
N PHE A 133 4.97 5.68 -1.46
CA PHE A 133 5.02 4.90 -2.69
C PHE A 133 5.72 5.74 -3.76
N ASP A 134 6.78 5.19 -4.33
CA ASP A 134 7.57 5.81 -5.37
C ASP A 134 7.38 5.01 -6.67
N LEU A 135 6.83 5.65 -7.69
CA LEU A 135 6.44 5.05 -8.95
C LEU A 135 7.41 5.47 -10.05
N ASP A 136 8.27 4.54 -10.44
CA ASP A 136 9.31 4.74 -11.44
C ASP A 136 8.96 4.04 -12.76
N PRO A 137 8.80 4.77 -13.87
CA PRO A 137 8.54 4.14 -15.15
C PRO A 137 9.84 3.56 -15.75
N GLY A 138 9.81 2.30 -16.17
CA GLY A 138 10.86 1.68 -16.97
C GLY A 138 10.52 1.76 -18.46
N GLU A 139 11.44 2.33 -19.23
CA GLU A 139 11.24 2.60 -20.67
C GLU A 139 10.74 1.33 -21.42
N PRO A 140 9.75 1.45 -22.33
CA PRO A 140 9.10 2.67 -22.82
C PRO A 140 7.96 3.22 -21.95
N ALA A 141 7.69 2.68 -20.75
CA ALA A 141 6.67 3.25 -19.86
C ALA A 141 6.99 4.71 -19.50
N THR A 142 5.95 5.47 -19.19
CA THR A 142 6.04 6.93 -19.00
C THR A 142 5.40 7.38 -17.69
N LEU A 143 5.46 8.69 -17.40
CA LEU A 143 4.74 9.29 -16.28
C LEU A 143 3.23 8.98 -16.35
N ILE A 144 2.64 8.92 -17.54
CA ILE A 144 1.22 8.59 -17.74
C ILE A 144 0.88 7.21 -17.15
N ASP A 145 1.77 6.23 -17.31
CA ASP A 145 1.58 4.90 -16.75
C ASP A 145 1.68 4.93 -15.22
N CYS A 146 2.62 5.73 -14.67
CA CYS A 146 2.65 5.99 -13.23
C CYS A 146 1.34 6.62 -12.73
N LEU A 147 0.73 7.56 -13.47
CA LEU A 147 -0.55 8.17 -13.07
C LEU A 147 -1.68 7.14 -13.02
N LYS A 148 -1.78 6.25 -14.01
CA LYS A 148 -2.77 5.16 -14.04
C LYS A 148 -2.64 4.28 -12.79
N ILE A 149 -1.42 3.81 -12.51
CA ILE A 149 -1.14 2.95 -11.35
C ILE A 149 -1.40 3.70 -10.02
N ALA A 150 -1.01 4.98 -9.93
CA ALA A 150 -1.24 5.79 -8.74
C ALA A 150 -2.73 5.94 -8.39
N LEU A 151 -3.60 6.13 -9.39
CA LEU A 151 -5.05 6.26 -9.18
C LEU A 151 -5.67 4.96 -8.68
N VAL A 152 -5.25 3.81 -9.23
CA VAL A 152 -5.69 2.50 -8.74
C VAL A 152 -5.23 2.27 -7.30
N MET A 153 -3.96 2.54 -6.99
CA MET A 153 -3.43 2.40 -5.63
C MET A 153 -4.11 3.36 -4.65
N ARG A 154 -4.39 4.61 -5.06
CA ARG A 154 -5.16 5.57 -4.27
C ARG A 154 -6.53 5.00 -3.93
N ASP A 155 -7.24 4.43 -4.88
CA ASP A 155 -8.59 3.92 -4.66
C ASP A 155 -8.59 2.69 -3.74
N ILE A 156 -7.58 1.82 -3.86
CA ILE A 156 -7.35 0.70 -2.92
C ILE A 156 -7.12 1.23 -1.50
N LEU A 157 -6.19 2.17 -1.34
CA LEU A 157 -5.86 2.75 -0.04
C LEU A 157 -7.05 3.52 0.55
N LYS A 158 -7.79 4.26 -0.27
CA LYS A 158 -9.03 4.94 0.13
C LYS A 158 -10.08 3.93 0.62
N GLY A 159 -10.20 2.78 -0.03
CA GLY A 159 -11.06 1.67 0.43
C GLY A 159 -10.66 1.11 1.80
N LEU A 160 -9.39 1.24 2.18
CA LEU A 160 -8.87 0.92 3.51
C LEU A 160 -9.02 2.07 4.52
N GLY A 161 -9.70 3.16 4.15
CA GLY A 161 -9.82 4.36 4.98
C GLY A 161 -8.54 5.20 5.06
N LEU A 162 -7.57 4.98 4.15
CA LEU A 162 -6.28 5.66 4.13
C LEU A 162 -6.26 6.77 3.08
N LYS A 163 -6.02 8.00 3.52
CA LYS A 163 -5.84 9.19 2.68
C LYS A 163 -4.37 9.35 2.28
N THR A 164 -4.14 9.56 1.00
CA THR A 164 -2.81 9.76 0.41
C THR A 164 -2.68 11.11 -0.28
N PHE A 165 -1.44 11.60 -0.40
CA PHE A 165 -1.10 12.93 -0.92
C PHE A 165 -0.02 12.79 -1.98
N PRO A 166 -0.29 13.10 -3.25
CA PRO A 166 0.67 12.92 -4.31
C PRO A 166 1.57 14.14 -4.50
N LYS A 167 2.77 13.86 -5.01
CA LYS A 167 3.70 14.86 -5.52
C LYS A 167 4.42 14.31 -6.74
N THR A 168 4.74 15.20 -7.66
CA THR A 168 5.63 14.87 -8.76
C THR A 168 7.02 14.60 -8.20
N SER A 169 7.77 13.68 -8.80
CA SER A 169 9.17 13.50 -8.39
C SER A 169 10.02 14.70 -8.80
N GLY A 170 9.60 15.48 -9.82
CA GLY A 170 10.44 16.41 -10.56
C GLY A 170 11.45 15.72 -11.48
N GLY A 171 11.36 14.39 -11.61
CA GLY A 171 12.09 13.56 -12.56
C GLY A 171 11.13 12.90 -13.55
N LYS A 172 11.21 11.57 -13.69
CA LYS A 172 10.35 10.79 -14.59
C LYS A 172 9.11 10.19 -13.90
N GLY A 173 9.14 10.03 -12.58
CA GLY A 173 8.14 9.30 -11.80
C GLY A 173 7.21 10.17 -10.96
N LEU A 174 6.39 9.51 -10.14
CA LEU A 174 5.43 10.10 -9.22
C LEU A 174 5.61 9.51 -7.83
N HIS A 175 5.56 10.33 -6.78
CA HIS A 175 5.47 9.83 -5.41
C HIS A 175 4.08 10.11 -4.85
N PHE A 176 3.60 9.28 -3.94
CA PHE A 176 2.50 9.69 -3.07
C PHE A 176 2.69 9.15 -1.65
N TYR A 177 2.30 10.00 -0.70
CA TYR A 177 2.62 9.85 0.71
C TYR A 177 1.37 9.47 1.46
N LEU A 178 1.51 8.51 2.35
CA LEU A 178 0.52 8.11 3.32
C LEU A 178 0.99 8.61 4.69
N PRO A 179 0.43 9.70 5.23
CA PRO A 179 0.81 10.17 6.55
C PRO A 179 0.28 9.24 7.62
N LEU A 180 1.12 8.93 8.60
CA LEU A 180 0.83 8.01 9.67
C LEU A 180 0.79 8.74 11.01
N ASN A 181 1.85 9.48 11.34
CA ASN A 181 1.96 10.27 12.57
C ASN A 181 1.49 9.52 13.84
N THR A 182 1.63 8.19 13.82
CA THR A 182 1.20 7.24 14.85
C THR A 182 2.39 6.39 15.29
N ILE A 183 2.17 5.49 16.27
CA ILE A 183 3.22 4.58 16.74
C ILE A 183 3.34 3.43 15.73
N ILE A 184 4.34 3.51 14.86
CA ILE A 184 4.64 2.50 13.85
C ILE A 184 6.13 2.45 13.56
N THR A 185 6.65 1.32 13.08
CA THR A 185 8.07 1.11 12.75
C THR A 185 8.30 1.02 11.24
N PHE A 186 9.55 1.22 10.81
CA PHE A 186 9.94 1.06 9.40
C PHE A 186 9.67 -0.34 8.85
N ASP A 187 9.88 -1.39 9.65
CA ASP A 187 9.60 -2.77 9.23
C ASP A 187 8.12 -2.95 8.88
N GLN A 188 7.23 -2.36 9.68
CA GLN A 188 5.79 -2.42 9.48
C GLN A 188 5.36 -1.64 8.23
N THR A 189 5.90 -0.43 8.03
CA THR A 189 5.58 0.37 6.82
C THR A 189 6.14 -0.27 5.56
N SER A 190 7.35 -0.83 5.63
CA SER A 190 8.00 -1.53 4.50
C SER A 190 7.23 -2.79 4.12
N ALA A 191 6.84 -3.60 5.11
CA ALA A 191 5.99 -4.76 4.92
C ALA A 191 4.66 -4.43 4.24
N PHE A 192 3.98 -3.39 4.72
CA PHE A 192 2.73 -2.92 4.12
C PHE A 192 2.94 -2.47 2.68
N ALA A 193 3.91 -1.58 2.42
CA ALA A 193 4.19 -1.07 1.09
C ALA A 193 4.54 -2.18 0.11
N LYS A 194 5.34 -3.16 0.55
CA LYS A 194 5.72 -4.34 -0.25
C LYS A 194 4.50 -5.18 -0.59
N THR A 195 3.61 -5.42 0.38
CA THR A 195 2.38 -6.19 0.17
C THR A 195 1.49 -5.52 -0.87
N VAL A 196 1.29 -4.21 -0.76
CA VAL A 196 0.52 -3.43 -1.75
C VAL A 196 1.18 -3.52 -3.13
N ALA A 197 2.51 -3.35 -3.22
CA ALA A 197 3.23 -3.44 -4.49
C ALA A 197 3.12 -4.83 -5.15
N GLN A 198 3.18 -5.91 -4.36
CA GLN A 198 3.03 -7.28 -4.85
C GLN A 198 1.59 -7.58 -5.31
N ILE A 199 0.60 -7.05 -4.62
CA ILE A 199 -0.81 -7.10 -5.05
C ILE A 199 -0.95 -6.39 -6.41
N MET A 200 -0.38 -5.19 -6.55
CA MET A 200 -0.41 -4.46 -7.81
C MET A 200 0.27 -5.23 -8.96
N GLU A 201 1.46 -5.82 -8.73
CA GLU A 201 2.13 -6.67 -9.74
C GLU A 201 1.30 -7.90 -10.09
N LYS A 202 0.62 -8.52 -9.13
CA LYS A 202 -0.23 -9.69 -9.40
C LYS A 202 -1.45 -9.35 -10.27
N HIS A 203 -2.08 -8.20 -10.04
CA HIS A 203 -3.28 -7.78 -10.78
C HIS A 203 -2.98 -7.10 -12.11
N PHE A 204 -1.83 -6.45 -12.23
CA PHE A 204 -1.40 -5.74 -13.42
C PHE A 204 0.01 -6.19 -13.84
N PRO A 205 0.23 -7.49 -14.11
CA PRO A 205 1.57 -8.03 -14.35
C PRO A 205 2.26 -7.42 -15.57
N ASP A 206 1.50 -6.92 -16.54
CA ASP A 206 2.03 -6.26 -17.75
C ASP A 206 2.36 -4.79 -17.54
N LEU A 207 1.90 -4.16 -16.45
CA LEU A 207 2.08 -2.74 -16.18
C LEU A 207 2.88 -2.45 -14.92
N VAL A 208 2.99 -3.42 -13.99
CA VAL A 208 3.60 -3.21 -12.67
C VAL A 208 4.67 -4.26 -12.42
N VAL A 209 5.77 -3.82 -11.78
CA VAL A 209 6.77 -4.70 -11.19
C VAL A 209 7.08 -4.24 -9.77
N SER A 210 7.19 -5.17 -8.82
CA SER A 210 7.59 -4.89 -7.43
C SER A 210 8.99 -5.41 -7.09
N LYS A 211 9.58 -6.21 -7.98
CA LYS A 211 10.95 -6.72 -7.86
C LYS A 211 11.96 -5.63 -8.23
N MET A 212 13.02 -5.49 -7.43
CA MET A 212 14.02 -4.44 -7.61
C MET A 212 14.88 -4.60 -8.89
N ASN A 213 14.89 -5.78 -9.53
CA ASN A 213 15.72 -6.04 -10.70
C ASN A 213 15.33 -5.12 -11.88
N LYS A 214 16.29 -4.33 -12.37
CA LYS A 214 16.09 -3.34 -13.44
C LYS A 214 15.63 -3.97 -14.75
N ASN A 215 16.08 -5.20 -15.05
CA ASN A 215 15.75 -5.89 -16.29
C ASN A 215 14.25 -6.25 -16.39
N LEU A 216 13.54 -6.28 -15.26
CA LEU A 216 12.10 -6.57 -15.21
C LEU A 216 11.22 -5.33 -15.41
N ARG A 217 11.82 -4.14 -15.53
CA ARG A 217 11.10 -2.86 -15.57
C ARG A 217 10.73 -2.41 -16.97
N GLN A 218 11.28 -3.04 -18.02
CA GLN A 218 11.04 -2.62 -19.39
C GLN A 218 9.53 -2.60 -19.69
N GLY A 219 9.00 -1.44 -20.07
CA GLY A 219 7.58 -1.23 -20.35
C GLY A 219 6.65 -1.23 -19.13
N LYS A 220 7.19 -1.26 -17.90
CA LYS A 220 6.41 -1.37 -16.65
C LYS A 220 6.73 -0.25 -15.67
N VAL A 221 5.80 0.01 -14.77
CA VAL A 221 5.98 0.88 -13.61
C VAL A 221 6.53 0.06 -12.45
N PHE A 222 7.73 0.41 -11.99
CA PHE A 222 8.27 -0.11 -10.76
C PHE A 222 7.65 0.60 -9.56
N VAL A 223 6.94 -0.14 -8.72
CA VAL A 223 6.42 0.35 -7.44
C VAL A 223 7.51 0.13 -6.39
N ASP A 224 8.34 1.15 -6.14
CA ASP A 224 9.45 1.06 -5.20
C ASP A 224 8.98 1.15 -3.74
N TRP A 225 8.58 0.01 -3.21
CA TRP A 225 8.25 -0.15 -1.79
C TRP A 225 9.48 0.00 -0.88
N SER A 226 10.70 -0.16 -1.41
CA SER A 226 11.92 -0.18 -0.61
C SER A 226 12.34 1.20 -0.09
N GLN A 227 11.73 2.28 -0.63
CA GLN A 227 11.86 3.65 -0.11
C GLN A 227 11.44 3.77 1.37
N ASN A 228 10.63 2.82 1.86
CA ASN A 228 10.20 2.72 3.26
C ASN A 228 11.21 2.01 4.16
N SER A 229 12.48 1.99 3.78
CA SER A 229 13.58 1.50 4.62
C SER A 229 14.13 2.63 5.48
N ARG A 230 14.52 2.29 6.71
CA ARG A 230 15.11 3.25 7.66
C ARG A 230 16.36 3.95 7.14
N HIS A 231 17.14 3.30 6.26
CA HIS A 231 18.42 3.83 5.77
C HIS A 231 18.30 4.67 4.49
N LYS A 232 17.09 4.78 3.94
CA LYS A 232 16.81 5.52 2.71
C LYS A 232 16.25 6.90 3.02
N THR A 233 16.61 7.85 2.17
CA THR A 233 16.02 9.18 2.12
C THR A 233 15.27 9.36 0.81
N THR A 234 14.25 10.20 0.83
CA THR A 234 13.42 10.52 -0.34
C THR A 234 13.50 12.00 -0.64
N ALA A 235 13.49 12.38 -1.92
CA ALA A 235 13.46 13.78 -2.34
C ALA A 235 12.30 14.52 -1.65
N CYS A 236 12.64 15.55 -0.88
CA CYS A 236 11.69 16.33 -0.11
C CYS A 236 10.68 17.02 -1.04
N VAL A 237 9.44 17.20 -0.56
CA VAL A 237 8.50 18.08 -1.24
C VAL A 237 9.12 19.48 -1.40
N TYR A 238 8.87 20.13 -2.53
CA TYR A 238 9.44 21.43 -2.94
C TYR A 238 10.95 21.47 -3.19
N THR A 239 11.68 20.36 -3.09
CA THR A 239 13.11 20.38 -3.46
C THR A 239 13.29 20.51 -4.98
N LEU A 240 14.29 21.29 -5.40
CA LEU A 240 14.74 21.30 -6.79
C LEU A 240 15.31 19.92 -7.17
N ARG A 241 15.22 19.59 -8.45
CA ARG A 241 15.82 18.40 -9.05
C ARG A 241 16.90 18.82 -10.02
N ALA A 242 18.07 18.21 -9.92
CA ALA A 242 19.17 18.42 -10.85
C ALA A 242 18.88 17.70 -12.16
N ARG A 243 18.09 18.38 -13.00
CA ARG A 243 17.81 18.02 -14.38
C ARG A 243 18.40 19.13 -15.26
N SER A 244 18.16 19.06 -16.55
CA SER A 244 18.62 20.09 -17.48
C SER A 244 18.00 21.46 -17.17
N GLU A 245 16.77 21.46 -16.64
CA GLU A 245 16.07 22.62 -16.08
C GLU A 245 15.84 22.47 -14.56
N PRO A 246 15.72 23.58 -13.80
CA PRO A 246 15.47 23.58 -12.36
C PRO A 246 14.02 23.19 -12.04
N THR A 247 13.72 21.91 -12.25
CA THR A 247 12.40 21.32 -11.99
C THR A 247 12.21 21.00 -10.51
N VAL A 248 10.96 20.86 -10.07
CA VAL A 248 10.62 20.73 -8.64
C VAL A 248 9.88 19.43 -8.36
N SER A 249 10.20 18.80 -7.23
CA SER A 249 9.36 17.76 -6.63
C SER A 249 8.10 18.41 -6.03
N MET A 250 7.12 18.71 -6.88
CA MET A 250 5.99 19.58 -6.54
C MET A 250 4.78 18.78 -6.05
N PRO A 251 4.15 19.14 -4.91
CA PRO A 251 2.88 18.55 -4.53
C PRO A 251 1.79 18.94 -5.52
N VAL A 252 0.92 17.98 -5.80
CA VAL A 252 -0.20 18.12 -6.75
C VAL A 252 -1.45 17.50 -6.14
N SER A 253 -2.62 17.94 -6.58
CA SER A 253 -3.88 17.32 -6.19
C SER A 253 -4.15 16.06 -7.02
N TRP A 254 -4.96 15.14 -6.47
CA TRP A 254 -5.48 14.01 -7.23
C TRP A 254 -6.27 14.45 -8.47
N LYS A 255 -6.95 15.60 -8.41
CA LYS A 255 -7.68 16.18 -9.55
C LYS A 255 -6.74 16.64 -10.66
N GLU A 256 -5.57 17.20 -10.32
CA GLU A 256 -4.53 17.53 -11.32
C GLU A 256 -4.01 16.26 -12.00
N ILE A 257 -3.78 15.18 -11.25
CA ILE A 257 -3.39 13.88 -11.82
C ILE A 257 -4.45 13.33 -12.77
N GLU A 258 -5.72 13.31 -12.35
CA GLU A 258 -6.84 12.86 -13.18
C GLU A 258 -6.96 13.68 -14.47
N ASN A 259 -6.79 15.01 -14.37
CA ASN A 259 -6.83 15.90 -15.53
C ASN A 259 -5.66 15.67 -16.49
N ALA A 260 -4.44 15.50 -15.97
CA ALA A 260 -3.25 15.23 -16.77
C ALA A 260 -3.39 13.88 -17.51
N LEU A 261 -3.89 12.85 -16.83
CA LEU A 261 -4.18 11.56 -17.44
C LEU A 261 -5.27 11.65 -18.51
N LYS A 262 -6.41 12.28 -18.20
CA LYS A 262 -7.55 12.42 -19.13
C LYS A 262 -7.17 13.17 -20.40
N LYS A 263 -6.33 14.20 -20.28
CA LYS A 263 -5.88 15.01 -21.43
C LYS A 263 -4.63 14.46 -22.11
N ASN A 264 -4.03 13.39 -21.56
CA ASN A 264 -2.73 12.86 -21.97
C ASN A 264 -1.62 13.94 -22.02
N LYS A 265 -1.54 14.77 -20.97
CA LYS A 265 -0.61 15.90 -20.86
C LYS A 265 0.32 15.77 -19.65
N PRO A 266 1.30 14.86 -19.68
CA PRO A 266 2.24 14.67 -18.57
C PRO A 266 3.07 15.93 -18.27
N GLU A 267 3.32 16.79 -19.25
CA GLU A 267 4.03 18.06 -19.11
C GLU A 267 3.33 19.03 -18.16
N SER A 268 2.00 18.91 -17.97
CA SER A 268 1.25 19.72 -16.99
C SER A 268 1.58 19.39 -15.53
N LEU A 269 2.36 18.33 -15.29
CA LEU A 269 2.88 17.91 -13.99
C LEU A 269 4.40 18.11 -13.87
N ILE A 270 5.00 18.91 -14.77
CA ILE A 270 6.39 19.33 -14.68
C ILE A 270 6.37 20.81 -14.30
N PHE A 271 7.04 21.14 -13.19
CA PHE A 271 7.07 22.50 -12.66
C PHE A 271 8.51 22.96 -12.58
N THR A 272 8.83 24.07 -13.24
CA THR A 272 10.08 24.81 -13.04
C THR A 272 10.06 25.55 -11.70
N ALA A 273 11.23 26.03 -11.26
CA ALA A 273 11.38 26.78 -10.02
C ALA A 273 10.40 27.96 -9.89
N GLU A 274 10.21 28.76 -10.95
CA GLU A 274 9.32 29.93 -10.90
C GLU A 274 7.84 29.54 -10.92
N GLU A 275 7.46 28.51 -11.68
CA GLU A 275 6.09 27.97 -11.67
C GLU A 275 5.72 27.37 -10.32
N ALA A 276 6.65 26.66 -9.68
CA ALA A 276 6.47 26.12 -8.34
C ALA A 276 6.23 27.23 -7.30
N ILE A 277 6.99 28.34 -7.37
CA ILE A 277 6.77 29.48 -6.47
C ILE A 277 5.39 30.10 -6.71
N LYS A 278 5.02 30.37 -7.97
CA LYS A 278 3.70 30.92 -8.32
C LYS A 278 2.57 30.03 -7.82
N LYS A 279 2.69 28.72 -8.01
CA LYS A 279 1.70 27.74 -7.54
C LYS A 279 1.61 27.71 -6.02
N ALA A 280 2.74 27.68 -5.30
CA ALA A 280 2.74 27.68 -3.83
C ALA A 280 2.17 28.97 -3.24
N GLN A 281 2.45 30.13 -3.85
CA GLN A 281 1.86 31.42 -3.46
C GLN A 281 0.34 31.45 -3.66
N LYS A 282 -0.15 30.85 -4.75
CA LYS A 282 -1.57 30.79 -5.07
C LYS A 282 -2.34 29.77 -4.22
N ASP A 283 -1.84 28.55 -4.14
CA ASP A 283 -2.57 27.40 -3.60
C ASP A 283 -2.24 27.13 -2.12
N GLY A 284 -1.16 27.73 -1.60
CA GLY A 284 -0.60 27.40 -0.29
C GLY A 284 0.08 26.03 -0.27
N ASP A 285 0.38 25.53 0.95
CA ASP A 285 0.92 24.18 1.12
C ASP A 285 -0.21 23.13 1.10
N ILE A 286 -0.53 22.60 -0.08
CA ILE A 286 -1.50 21.51 -0.24
C ILE A 286 -1.00 20.16 0.30
N PHE A 287 0.27 20.08 0.72
CA PHE A 287 0.89 18.88 1.30
C PHE A 287 0.94 18.93 2.84
N LYS A 288 0.51 20.03 3.48
CA LYS A 288 0.61 20.27 4.93
C LYS A 288 -0.01 19.17 5.79
N ASP A 289 -1.10 18.56 5.32
CA ASP A 289 -1.79 17.47 6.02
C ASP A 289 -0.87 16.26 6.24
N VAL A 290 0.17 16.08 5.40
CA VAL A 290 1.14 14.98 5.58
C VAL A 290 1.89 15.09 6.91
N LEU A 291 2.06 16.31 7.42
CA LEU A 291 2.77 16.58 8.66
C LEU A 291 1.94 16.26 9.92
N THR A 292 0.61 16.28 9.82
CA THR A 292 -0.28 16.28 11.00
C THR A 292 -1.31 15.16 11.00
N LEU A 293 -1.78 14.71 9.83
CA LEU A 293 -2.82 13.69 9.72
C LEU A 293 -2.34 12.38 10.33
N ARG A 294 -3.11 11.87 11.29
CA ARG A 294 -2.84 10.60 11.95
C ARG A 294 -3.66 9.48 11.32
N GLN A 295 -2.98 8.43 10.87
CA GLN A 295 -3.61 7.24 10.30
C GLN A 295 -2.87 6.02 10.81
N SER A 296 -3.62 4.97 11.15
CA SER A 296 -3.06 3.71 11.58
C SER A 296 -3.14 2.72 10.43
N LEU A 297 -2.01 2.11 10.07
CA LEU A 297 -2.06 0.90 9.26
C LEU A 297 -2.72 -0.18 10.10
N SER A 298 -3.78 -0.82 9.62
CA SER A 298 -4.41 -1.91 10.36
C SER A 298 -3.35 -2.98 10.63
N THR A 299 -3.20 -3.35 11.91
CA THR A 299 -2.15 -4.25 12.39
C THR A 299 -2.18 -5.60 11.67
N GLU A 300 -3.35 -6.03 11.19
CA GLU A 300 -3.48 -7.24 10.38
C GLU A 300 -2.81 -7.16 9.02
N ILE A 301 -2.81 -6.03 8.30
CA ILE A 301 -2.11 -5.91 7.00
C ILE A 301 -0.59 -5.90 7.21
N VAL A 302 -0.14 -5.38 8.34
CA VAL A 302 1.26 -5.27 8.74
C VAL A 302 1.84 -6.61 9.23
N ILE A 303 1.06 -7.40 9.97
CA ILE A 303 1.44 -8.74 10.48
C ILE A 303 1.58 -9.76 9.32
N ARG A 304 0.92 -9.55 8.18
CA ARG A 304 0.86 -10.45 7.01
C ARG A 304 2.15 -10.61 6.19
N SER A 305 3.30 -10.14 6.66
CA SER A 305 4.58 -10.20 5.91
C SER A 305 5.52 -11.35 6.30
N LYS A 306 5.13 -12.18 7.28
CA LYS A 306 5.66 -13.54 7.46
C LYS A 306 4.49 -14.53 7.44
N PRO A 307 4.50 -15.60 6.61
CA PRO A 307 3.51 -16.66 6.71
C PRO A 307 3.62 -17.27 8.11
N GLU A 308 2.57 -17.10 8.92
CA GLU A 308 2.51 -17.69 10.24
C GLU A 308 2.28 -19.20 10.06
N LYS A 309 3.29 -20.00 10.39
CA LYS A 309 3.15 -21.46 10.35
C LYS A 309 2.21 -21.88 11.46
N VAL A 310 1.01 -22.33 11.11
CA VAL A 310 0.04 -22.85 12.09
C VAL A 310 0.57 -24.18 12.64
N SER A 311 0.56 -24.32 13.96
CA SER A 311 1.01 -25.56 14.60
C SER A 311 0.07 -26.72 14.23
N LYS A 312 0.66 -27.90 13.96
CA LYS A 312 -0.09 -29.11 13.56
C LYS A 312 -1.20 -29.45 14.57
N ASN A 313 -0.95 -29.24 15.86
CA ASN A 313 -1.91 -29.50 16.94
C ASN A 313 -3.18 -28.63 16.84
N VAL A 314 -3.05 -27.36 16.44
CA VAL A 314 -4.22 -26.46 16.27
C VAL A 314 -5.04 -26.88 15.06
N GLN A 315 -4.38 -27.21 13.95
CA GLN A 315 -5.03 -27.72 12.74
C GLN A 315 -5.77 -29.03 13.00
N ASP A 316 -5.13 -30.01 13.65
CA ASP A 316 -5.73 -31.30 13.96
C ASP A 316 -6.94 -31.17 14.90
N LYS A 317 -6.89 -30.25 15.88
CA LYS A 317 -8.03 -29.95 16.75
C LYS A 317 -9.22 -29.40 15.95
N ASN A 318 -8.98 -28.49 15.01
CA ASN A 318 -10.03 -27.90 14.18
C ASN A 318 -10.65 -28.90 13.19
N LEU A 319 -9.85 -29.83 12.66
CA LEU A 319 -10.31 -30.84 11.68
C LEU A 319 -10.95 -32.09 12.29
N LYS A 320 -10.97 -32.23 13.63
CA LYS A 320 -11.49 -33.42 14.31
C LYS A 320 -12.90 -33.81 13.85
N LYS A 321 -13.84 -32.84 13.85
CA LYS A 321 -15.24 -33.08 13.44
C LYS A 321 -15.36 -33.40 11.95
N TYR A 322 -14.51 -32.80 11.11
CA TYR A 322 -14.49 -33.09 9.67
C TYR A 322 -14.06 -34.52 9.41
N ARG A 323 -12.92 -34.95 9.96
CA ARG A 323 -12.37 -36.30 9.77
C ARG A 323 -13.29 -37.39 10.33
N GLN A 324 -14.02 -37.13 11.41
CA GLN A 324 -15.00 -38.07 11.96
C GLN A 324 -16.22 -38.33 11.06
N LYS A 325 -16.54 -37.39 10.15
CA LYS A 325 -17.71 -37.48 9.27
C LYS A 325 -17.41 -38.10 7.90
N ARG A 326 -16.15 -38.37 7.57
CA ARG A 326 -15.73 -38.86 6.25
C ARG A 326 -15.12 -40.25 6.36
N ASP A 327 -15.44 -41.08 5.37
CA ASP A 327 -14.70 -42.30 5.08
C ASP A 327 -13.80 -42.05 3.87
N PHE A 328 -12.53 -41.72 4.12
CA PHE A 328 -11.54 -41.40 3.08
C PHE A 328 -11.15 -42.60 2.20
N THR A 329 -11.66 -43.80 2.48
CA THR A 329 -11.56 -44.93 1.55
C THR A 329 -12.62 -44.88 0.45
N LYS A 330 -13.68 -44.08 0.65
CA LYS A 330 -14.81 -43.96 -0.27
C LYS A 330 -14.90 -42.59 -0.91
N THR A 331 -14.61 -41.51 -0.18
CA THR A 331 -14.64 -40.15 -0.71
C THR A 331 -13.29 -39.74 -1.31
N THR A 332 -13.30 -38.94 -2.37
CA THR A 332 -12.12 -38.28 -2.95
C THR A 332 -11.78 -36.97 -2.23
N GLU A 333 -12.55 -36.59 -1.22
CA GLU A 333 -12.29 -35.40 -0.42
C GLU A 333 -10.95 -35.46 0.33
N PRO A 334 -10.21 -34.35 0.45
CA PRO A 334 -8.91 -34.35 1.10
C PRO A 334 -9.03 -34.56 2.62
N SER A 335 -8.07 -35.25 3.22
CA SER A 335 -8.03 -35.53 4.68
C SER A 335 -7.35 -34.43 5.51
N GLY A 336 -6.60 -33.54 4.85
CA GLY A 336 -5.88 -32.42 5.48
C GLY A 336 -4.65 -32.83 6.27
N SER A 337 -3.81 -33.71 5.72
CA SER A 337 -2.58 -34.20 6.35
C SER A 337 -1.39 -33.23 6.22
N LYS A 338 -1.45 -32.27 5.30
CA LYS A 338 -0.39 -31.28 5.05
C LYS A 338 -0.48 -30.10 6.00
N ARG A 339 0.68 -29.59 6.44
CA ARG A 339 0.77 -28.29 7.13
C ARG A 339 0.51 -27.17 6.13
N THR A 340 -0.18 -26.14 6.59
CA THR A 340 -0.69 -25.08 5.73
C THR A 340 -0.21 -23.72 6.23
N GLU A 341 0.21 -22.86 5.31
CA GLU A 341 0.54 -21.46 5.61
C GLU A 341 -0.71 -20.58 5.46
N GLU A 342 -0.90 -19.61 6.35
CA GLU A 342 -1.99 -18.65 6.25
C GLU A 342 -1.80 -17.74 5.02
N SER A 343 -2.68 -17.89 4.04
CA SER A 343 -2.68 -17.13 2.79
C SER A 343 -3.94 -16.28 2.62
N HIS A 344 -4.83 -16.29 3.61
CA HIS A 344 -6.09 -15.54 3.65
C HIS A 344 -6.90 -15.65 2.35
N ILE A 345 -7.02 -16.87 1.86
CA ILE A 345 -7.86 -17.17 0.71
C ILE A 345 -9.30 -17.42 1.13
N PHE A 346 -10.20 -17.22 0.18
CA PHE A 346 -11.55 -17.74 0.27
C PHE A 346 -11.85 -18.63 -0.93
N VAL A 347 -12.79 -19.54 -0.72
CA VAL A 347 -13.38 -20.37 -1.76
C VAL A 347 -14.88 -20.44 -1.54
N ILE A 348 -15.64 -20.34 -2.61
CA ILE A 348 -17.09 -20.54 -2.61
C ILE A 348 -17.35 -21.76 -3.48
N HIS A 349 -17.85 -22.82 -2.85
CA HIS A 349 -18.28 -24.00 -3.59
C HIS A 349 -19.78 -23.93 -3.85
N LYS A 350 -20.22 -24.22 -5.07
CA LYS A 350 -21.62 -24.51 -5.38
C LYS A 350 -21.81 -26.02 -5.24
N HIS A 351 -22.74 -26.41 -4.37
CA HIS A 351 -22.89 -27.78 -3.92
C HIS A 351 -24.33 -28.26 -4.13
N ALA A 352 -24.52 -29.19 -5.07
CA ALA A 352 -25.78 -29.89 -5.31
C ALA A 352 -25.87 -31.14 -4.43
N ALA A 353 -26.08 -30.92 -3.13
CA ALA A 353 -26.44 -31.98 -2.19
C ALA A 353 -27.96 -32.25 -2.24
N THR A 354 -28.58 -32.61 -1.11
CA THR A 354 -30.04 -32.69 -0.98
C THR A 354 -30.76 -31.40 -1.41
N ARG A 355 -30.12 -30.25 -1.21
CA ARG A 355 -30.53 -28.96 -1.76
C ARG A 355 -29.31 -28.22 -2.27
N LEU A 356 -29.48 -27.48 -3.37
CA LEU A 356 -28.46 -26.59 -3.87
C LEU A 356 -28.14 -25.51 -2.82
N HIS A 357 -26.87 -25.31 -2.54
CA HIS A 357 -26.38 -24.24 -1.69
C HIS A 357 -24.97 -23.83 -2.08
N TYR A 358 -24.53 -22.71 -1.55
CA TYR A 358 -23.18 -22.19 -1.72
C TYR A 358 -22.46 -22.24 -0.39
N ASP A 359 -21.40 -23.01 -0.33
CA ASP A 359 -20.58 -23.09 0.85
C ASP A 359 -19.44 -22.08 0.76
N ILE A 360 -19.53 -21.00 1.55
CA ILE A 360 -18.52 -19.95 1.61
C ILE A 360 -17.49 -20.34 2.66
N ARG A 361 -16.22 -20.30 2.27
CA ARG A 361 -15.13 -20.70 3.16
C ARG A 361 -14.01 -19.69 3.20
N LEU A 362 -13.56 -19.38 4.42
CA LEU A 362 -12.46 -18.46 4.70
C LEU A 362 -11.32 -19.23 5.35
N GLN A 363 -10.11 -19.12 4.80
CA GLN A 363 -8.94 -19.68 5.44
C GLN A 363 -8.62 -18.92 6.73
N SER A 364 -8.64 -19.63 7.86
CA SER A 364 -8.22 -19.09 9.15
C SER A 364 -7.88 -20.22 10.12
N GLN A 365 -6.79 -20.06 10.87
CA GLN A 365 -6.29 -21.02 11.85
C GLN A 365 -5.96 -22.41 11.25
N GLY A 366 -5.36 -22.42 10.05
CA GLY A 366 -4.88 -23.62 9.35
C GLY A 366 -5.98 -24.46 8.70
N VAL A 367 -7.21 -23.94 8.66
CA VAL A 367 -8.39 -24.62 8.12
C VAL A 367 -9.27 -23.63 7.37
N LEU A 368 -10.28 -24.15 6.67
CA LEU A 368 -11.32 -23.38 6.02
C LEU A 368 -12.56 -23.29 6.92
N LYS A 369 -12.75 -22.12 7.54
CA LYS A 369 -13.98 -21.78 8.27
C LYS A 369 -15.12 -21.67 7.27
N SER A 370 -16.18 -22.44 7.47
CA SER A 370 -17.16 -22.77 6.42
C SER A 370 -18.60 -22.49 6.85
N TRP A 371 -19.38 -21.91 5.93
CA TRP A 371 -20.81 -21.64 6.09
C TRP A 371 -21.58 -22.10 4.84
N ALA A 372 -22.65 -22.85 5.05
CA ALA A 372 -23.60 -23.20 4.00
C ALA A 372 -24.63 -22.07 3.85
N VAL A 373 -24.73 -21.51 2.64
CA VAL A 373 -25.60 -20.39 2.29
C VAL A 373 -26.52 -20.79 1.14
N PRO A 374 -27.80 -21.12 1.40
CA PRO A 374 -28.70 -21.69 0.39
C PRO A 374 -28.78 -20.89 -0.91
N LYS A 375 -28.83 -19.56 -0.79
CA LYS A 375 -28.94 -18.66 -1.94
C LYS A 375 -27.65 -17.91 -2.28
N GLY A 376 -26.51 -18.34 -1.72
CA GLY A 376 -25.22 -17.65 -1.91
C GLY A 376 -25.17 -16.21 -1.37
N LEU A 377 -24.10 -15.51 -1.76
CA LEU A 377 -23.86 -14.11 -1.38
C LEU A 377 -24.75 -13.17 -2.19
N SER A 378 -25.29 -12.14 -1.55
CA SER A 378 -25.97 -11.03 -2.23
C SER A 378 -24.99 -9.90 -2.53
N THR A 379 -25.21 -9.15 -3.61
CA THR A 379 -24.57 -7.84 -3.84
C THR A 379 -25.43 -6.66 -3.41
N ASN A 380 -26.64 -6.92 -2.90
CA ASN A 380 -27.56 -5.91 -2.38
C ASN A 380 -27.37 -5.75 -0.85
N PRO A 381 -26.97 -4.57 -0.34
CA PRO A 381 -26.77 -4.31 1.09
C PRO A 381 -28.01 -4.46 1.98
N THR A 382 -29.20 -4.43 1.39
CA THR A 382 -30.46 -4.55 2.13
C THR A 382 -30.87 -6.00 2.39
N GLU A 383 -30.28 -6.94 1.65
CA GLU A 383 -30.58 -8.35 1.79
C GLU A 383 -29.69 -9.04 2.83
N LYS A 384 -30.31 -9.84 3.69
CA LYS A 384 -29.62 -10.64 4.71
C LYS A 384 -29.69 -12.11 4.31
N ARG A 385 -28.53 -12.71 4.03
CA ARG A 385 -28.44 -14.12 3.63
C ARG A 385 -28.16 -14.98 4.86
N LEU A 386 -29.05 -15.95 5.15
CA LEU A 386 -28.84 -16.93 6.20
C LEU A 386 -27.65 -17.81 5.85
N ALA A 387 -26.71 -17.95 6.78
CA ALA A 387 -25.50 -18.72 6.64
C ALA A 387 -25.36 -19.68 7.83
N VAL A 388 -25.42 -20.98 7.57
CA VAL A 388 -25.36 -22.00 8.63
C VAL A 388 -23.91 -22.45 8.79
N ARG A 389 -23.35 -22.34 9.99
CA ARG A 389 -21.98 -22.78 10.25
C ARG A 389 -21.87 -24.30 10.11
N THR A 390 -20.98 -24.76 9.23
CA THR A 390 -20.63 -26.19 9.09
C THR A 390 -19.31 -26.49 9.80
N GLU A 391 -18.87 -27.75 9.84
CA GLU A 391 -17.52 -28.06 10.29
C GLU A 391 -16.43 -27.36 9.45
N ASP A 392 -15.25 -27.21 10.05
CA ASP A 392 -14.07 -26.68 9.37
C ASP A 392 -13.54 -27.69 8.37
N HIS A 393 -13.15 -27.22 7.19
CA HIS A 393 -12.61 -28.08 6.13
C HIS A 393 -11.08 -27.96 6.09
N PRO A 394 -10.37 -29.00 5.63
CA PRO A 394 -8.93 -28.91 5.44
C PRO A 394 -8.60 -27.88 4.37
N PHE A 395 -7.43 -27.24 4.47
CA PHE A 395 -7.01 -26.22 3.52
C PHE A 395 -7.00 -26.71 2.07
N ASP A 396 -6.54 -27.95 1.84
CA ASP A 396 -6.48 -28.57 0.51
C ASP A 396 -7.88 -28.72 -0.14
N TYR A 397 -8.96 -28.61 0.63
CA TYR A 397 -10.33 -28.59 0.11
C TYR A 397 -10.61 -27.36 -0.75
N LYS A 398 -9.76 -26.33 -0.72
CA LYS A 398 -9.86 -25.15 -1.59
C LYS A 398 -9.78 -25.49 -3.09
N ASP A 399 -9.20 -26.64 -3.43
CA ASP A 399 -9.00 -27.10 -4.80
C ASP A 399 -9.95 -28.25 -5.17
N PHE A 400 -10.90 -28.61 -4.31
CA PHE A 400 -11.78 -29.75 -4.53
C PHE A 400 -12.96 -29.42 -5.46
N GLU A 401 -13.04 -30.12 -6.58
CA GLU A 401 -14.23 -30.22 -7.43
C GLU A 401 -14.47 -31.69 -7.76
N GLY A 402 -15.72 -32.12 -7.78
CA GLY A 402 -16.06 -33.52 -8.10
C GLY A 402 -17.38 -33.97 -7.51
N ILE A 403 -17.52 -35.29 -7.39
CA ILE A 403 -18.72 -35.93 -6.84
C ILE A 403 -18.38 -36.58 -5.50
N ILE A 404 -19.15 -36.23 -4.47
CA ILE A 404 -19.16 -36.94 -3.19
C ILE A 404 -20.14 -38.12 -3.33
N PRO A 405 -19.68 -39.38 -3.18
CA PRO A 405 -20.50 -40.57 -3.46
C PRO A 405 -21.78 -40.66 -2.62
N GLU A 406 -22.78 -41.35 -3.14
CA GLU A 406 -24.02 -41.62 -2.41
C GLU A 406 -23.75 -42.38 -1.09
N GLY A 407 -24.51 -42.05 -0.05
CA GLY A 407 -24.31 -42.59 1.30
C GLY A 407 -23.13 -41.97 2.07
N GLN A 408 -22.32 -41.10 1.44
CA GLN A 408 -21.34 -40.28 2.15
C GLN A 408 -21.97 -38.98 2.67
N TYR A 409 -21.38 -38.43 3.74
CA TYR A 409 -21.85 -37.17 4.31
C TYR A 409 -21.64 -36.02 3.32
N GLY A 410 -22.74 -35.38 2.91
CA GLY A 410 -22.70 -34.34 1.89
C GLY A 410 -22.65 -34.88 0.46
N ALA A 411 -23.17 -36.08 0.21
CA ALA A 411 -23.29 -36.64 -1.15
C ALA A 411 -23.89 -35.63 -2.13
N GLY A 412 -23.27 -35.52 -3.31
CA GLY A 412 -23.62 -34.52 -4.32
C GLY A 412 -22.45 -34.05 -5.17
N GLN A 413 -22.75 -33.22 -6.17
CA GLN A 413 -21.74 -32.58 -7.02
C GLN A 413 -21.26 -31.26 -6.41
N VAL A 414 -19.96 -31.02 -6.47
CA VAL A 414 -19.30 -29.83 -5.94
C VAL A 414 -18.44 -29.18 -7.02
N ILE A 415 -18.64 -27.89 -7.25
CA ILE A 415 -17.75 -27.05 -8.07
C ILE A 415 -17.23 -25.85 -7.26
N ILE A 416 -16.06 -25.34 -7.62
CA ILE A 416 -15.51 -24.06 -7.16
C ILE A 416 -16.18 -22.96 -7.98
N TRP A 417 -17.31 -22.46 -7.45
CA TRP A 417 -18.06 -21.38 -8.07
C TRP A 417 -17.29 -20.06 -8.10
N ASP A 418 -16.50 -19.80 -7.05
CA ASP A 418 -15.56 -18.68 -7.01
C ASP A 418 -14.41 -18.95 -6.04
N LYS A 419 -13.29 -18.28 -6.26
CA LYS A 419 -12.15 -18.30 -5.34
C LYS A 419 -11.34 -17.02 -5.45
N GLY A 420 -10.64 -16.67 -4.39
CA GLY A 420 -9.81 -15.47 -4.36
C GLY A 420 -9.11 -15.27 -3.03
N THR A 421 -8.73 -14.02 -2.79
CA THR A 421 -8.18 -13.59 -1.49
C THR A 421 -9.19 -12.75 -0.75
N TYR A 422 -9.15 -12.78 0.57
CA TYR A 422 -9.94 -11.88 1.39
C TYR A 422 -9.05 -11.07 2.33
N ILE A 423 -9.52 -9.89 2.69
CA ILE A 423 -8.90 -9.05 3.71
C ILE A 423 -9.88 -9.00 4.88
N ASN A 424 -9.47 -9.43 6.07
CA ASN A 424 -10.22 -9.10 7.28
C ASN A 424 -10.17 -7.58 7.52
N ILE A 425 -11.35 -6.97 7.59
CA ILE A 425 -11.58 -5.53 7.81
C ILE A 425 -12.37 -5.29 9.12
N THR A 426 -12.56 -6.33 9.93
CA THR A 426 -13.30 -6.26 11.20
C THR A 426 -12.67 -5.24 12.14
N GLN A 427 -13.50 -4.36 12.68
CA GLN A 427 -13.11 -3.40 13.72
C GLN A 427 -13.99 -3.52 14.98
N ASP A 428 -13.41 -3.19 16.13
CA ASP A 428 -14.14 -3.04 17.39
C ASP A 428 -14.81 -1.66 17.50
N SER A 429 -15.51 -1.40 18.60
CA SER A 429 -16.22 -0.13 18.85
C SER A 429 -15.30 1.10 18.85
N ASN A 430 -14.00 0.92 19.06
CA ASN A 430 -13.00 1.99 19.05
C ASN A 430 -12.26 2.06 17.71
N SER A 431 -12.82 1.46 16.64
CA SER A 431 -12.23 1.39 15.30
C SER A 431 -10.86 0.66 15.27
N ARG A 432 -10.56 -0.19 16.25
CA ARG A 432 -9.34 -1.00 16.25
C ARG A 432 -9.58 -2.29 15.50
N ALA A 433 -8.61 -2.71 14.68
CA ALA A 433 -8.68 -3.98 13.96
C ALA A 433 -8.80 -5.17 14.93
N VAL A 434 -9.70 -6.11 14.62
CA VAL A 434 -9.94 -7.32 15.41
C VAL A 434 -9.39 -8.51 14.65
N SER A 435 -8.59 -9.36 15.33
CA SER A 435 -8.01 -10.56 14.71
C SER A 435 -9.11 -11.45 14.12
N MET A 436 -8.86 -12.14 13.00
CA MET A 436 -9.86 -13.06 12.41
C MET A 436 -10.35 -14.10 13.43
N LYS A 437 -9.46 -14.59 14.31
CA LYS A 437 -9.80 -15.50 15.42
C LYS A 437 -10.80 -14.86 16.39
N ASP A 438 -10.50 -13.64 16.84
CA ASP A 438 -11.34 -12.95 17.82
C ASP A 438 -12.64 -12.46 17.19
N ALA A 439 -12.62 -12.05 15.92
CA ALA A 439 -13.81 -11.70 15.14
C ALA A 439 -14.79 -12.88 15.06
N LEU A 440 -14.28 -14.08 14.76
CA LEU A 440 -15.06 -15.32 14.77
C LEU A 440 -15.61 -15.63 16.17
N ASN A 441 -14.78 -15.52 17.21
CA ASN A 441 -15.19 -15.78 18.59
C ASN A 441 -16.25 -14.79 19.08
N ASN A 442 -16.12 -13.51 18.71
CA ASN A 442 -17.02 -12.41 19.05
C ASN A 442 -18.34 -12.50 18.25
N GLY A 443 -18.39 -13.30 17.19
CA GLY A 443 -19.59 -13.46 16.37
C GLY A 443 -19.78 -12.32 15.37
N LYS A 444 -18.75 -11.55 15.05
CA LYS A 444 -18.81 -10.50 14.01
C LYS A 444 -17.51 -10.52 13.22
N VAL A 445 -17.61 -10.81 11.93
CA VAL A 445 -16.49 -10.75 10.99
C VAL A 445 -16.88 -9.87 9.82
N GLU A 446 -16.05 -8.90 9.47
CA GLU A 446 -16.16 -8.13 8.24
C GLU A 446 -14.95 -8.43 7.37
N VAL A 447 -15.19 -8.82 6.12
CA VAL A 447 -14.13 -9.13 5.15
C VAL A 447 -14.36 -8.40 3.84
N PHE A 448 -13.28 -8.09 3.14
CA PHE A 448 -13.32 -7.63 1.76
C PHE A 448 -12.87 -8.75 0.85
N PHE A 449 -13.74 -9.21 -0.05
CA PHE A 449 -13.43 -10.23 -1.05
C PHE A 449 -12.83 -9.62 -2.30
N GLU A 450 -11.80 -10.28 -2.82
CA GLU A 450 -11.26 -10.08 -4.17
C GLU A 450 -11.20 -11.45 -4.86
N GLY A 451 -12.34 -11.86 -5.42
CA GLY A 451 -12.52 -13.08 -6.20
C GLY A 451 -12.62 -12.83 -7.70
N ASN A 452 -12.90 -13.90 -8.43
CA ASN A 452 -13.19 -13.82 -9.86
C ASN A 452 -14.60 -13.27 -10.08
N LYS A 453 -15.56 -13.72 -9.27
CA LYS A 453 -16.96 -13.25 -9.30
C LYS A 453 -17.29 -12.34 -8.12
N THR A 454 -16.95 -12.76 -6.91
CA THR A 454 -17.30 -12.07 -5.66
C THR A 454 -16.30 -10.98 -5.35
N LYS A 455 -16.75 -9.73 -5.26
CA LYS A 455 -15.92 -8.58 -4.86
C LYS A 455 -16.61 -7.72 -3.81
N GLY A 456 -15.80 -7.05 -3.00
CA GLY A 456 -16.27 -6.05 -2.04
C GLY A 456 -16.42 -6.57 -0.61
N GLY A 457 -16.87 -5.68 0.27
CA GLY A 457 -17.05 -5.89 1.69
C GLY A 457 -18.32 -6.69 2.04
N TYR A 458 -18.20 -7.60 2.99
CA TYR A 458 -19.26 -8.44 3.55
C TYR A 458 -19.12 -8.56 5.06
N ALA A 459 -20.24 -8.51 5.78
CA ALA A 459 -20.32 -8.74 7.21
C ALA A 459 -21.00 -10.09 7.51
N PHE A 460 -20.34 -10.91 8.31
CA PHE A 460 -20.83 -12.14 8.91
C PHE A 460 -21.18 -11.84 10.37
N ILE A 461 -22.45 -12.00 10.74
CA ILE A 461 -22.95 -11.68 12.07
C ILE A 461 -23.61 -12.93 12.66
N ARG A 462 -23.07 -13.45 13.75
CA ARG A 462 -23.62 -14.59 14.47
C ARG A 462 -24.90 -14.20 15.19
N MET A 463 -25.94 -15.00 14.99
CA MET A 463 -27.21 -14.81 15.68
C MET A 463 -27.12 -15.34 17.12
N ARG A 464 -27.78 -14.67 18.06
CA ARG A 464 -27.98 -15.22 19.42
C ARG A 464 -28.88 -16.44 19.35
N GLN A 465 -28.55 -17.49 20.09
CA GLN A 465 -29.29 -18.76 20.07
C GLN A 465 -29.47 -19.35 21.47
N ALA A 466 -30.52 -20.16 21.62
CA ALA A 466 -30.73 -21.04 22.76
C ALA A 466 -29.64 -22.14 22.82
N LYS A 467 -29.43 -22.75 23.99
CA LYS A 467 -28.53 -23.91 24.12
C LYS A 467 -28.95 -25.00 23.11
N ASP A 468 -27.96 -25.58 22.42
CA ASP A 468 -28.06 -26.70 21.47
C ASP A 468 -28.59 -26.44 20.05
N ALA A 469 -28.76 -25.18 19.62
CA ALA A 469 -29.09 -24.85 18.23
C ALA A 469 -27.86 -24.83 17.29
N LYS A 470 -28.07 -25.09 15.98
CA LYS A 470 -27.03 -24.95 14.93
C LYS A 470 -26.59 -23.48 14.85
N GLU A 471 -25.29 -23.21 14.97
CA GLU A 471 -24.71 -21.86 14.94
C GLU A 471 -25.05 -21.13 13.62
N ASN A 472 -26.06 -20.26 13.65
CA ASN A 472 -26.51 -19.50 12.49
C ASN A 472 -25.87 -18.12 12.45
N TRP A 473 -25.54 -17.71 11.25
CA TRP A 473 -24.97 -16.42 10.91
C TRP A 473 -25.84 -15.74 9.86
N LEU A 474 -25.74 -14.42 9.78
CA LEU A 474 -26.23 -13.62 8.68
C LEU A 474 -25.03 -13.07 7.92
N ILE A 475 -25.09 -13.15 6.59
CA ILE A 475 -24.14 -12.48 5.72
C ILE A 475 -24.84 -11.32 5.03
N ILE A 476 -24.23 -10.15 5.11
CA ILE A 476 -24.77 -8.89 4.59
C ILE A 476 -23.70 -8.21 3.75
N LYS A 477 -24.07 -7.73 2.56
CA LYS A 477 -23.17 -6.91 1.74
C LYS A 477 -22.94 -5.55 2.40
N LEU A 478 -21.68 -5.14 2.51
CA LEU A 478 -21.32 -3.78 2.94
C LEU A 478 -21.44 -2.81 1.76
N LYS A 479 -21.78 -1.55 2.04
CA LYS A 479 -21.85 -0.51 1.01
C LYS A 479 -20.45 -0.19 0.48
N ASP A 480 -20.23 -0.43 -0.81
CA ASP A 480 -19.03 -0.07 -1.55
C ASP A 480 -19.34 0.00 -3.05
N LYS A 481 -18.31 0.16 -3.89
CA LYS A 481 -18.45 0.27 -5.35
C LYS A 481 -18.90 -1.01 -6.06
N TYR A 482 -18.96 -2.15 -5.37
CA TYR A 482 -19.35 -3.46 -5.92
C TYR A 482 -20.77 -3.87 -5.49
N VAL A 483 -21.56 -2.93 -4.98
CA VAL A 483 -23.01 -3.11 -4.84
C VAL A 483 -23.61 -3.38 -6.22
N ASP A 484 -24.54 -4.33 -6.28
CA ASP A 484 -25.22 -4.77 -7.50
C ASP A 484 -24.27 -5.28 -8.62
N SER A 485 -23.08 -5.75 -8.25
CA SER A 485 -22.08 -6.27 -9.19
C SER A 485 -22.30 -7.71 -9.64
N LEU A 486 -23.25 -8.42 -9.03
CA LEU A 486 -23.67 -9.77 -9.41
C LEU A 486 -25.18 -9.77 -9.69
N PRO A 487 -25.66 -10.65 -10.58
CA PRO A 487 -27.10 -10.87 -10.75
C PRO A 487 -27.73 -11.41 -9.47
N ASP A 488 -29.01 -11.11 -9.27
CA ASP A 488 -29.79 -11.61 -8.12
C ASP A 488 -29.91 -13.14 -8.12
N ASP A 489 -29.93 -13.74 -9.33
CA ASP A 489 -29.86 -15.17 -9.53
C ASP A 489 -28.42 -15.61 -9.89
N LEU A 490 -27.76 -16.24 -8.92
CA LEU A 490 -26.40 -16.77 -9.10
C LEU A 490 -26.35 -18.00 -10.01
N GLU A 491 -27.48 -18.60 -10.39
CA GLU A 491 -27.51 -19.68 -11.37
C GLU A 491 -27.04 -19.24 -12.76
N GLU A 492 -27.26 -17.98 -13.13
CA GLU A 492 -26.74 -17.38 -14.38
C GLU A 492 -25.21 -17.44 -14.46
N LEU A 493 -24.53 -17.47 -13.30
CA LEU A 493 -23.09 -17.62 -13.18
C LEU A 493 -22.70 -19.02 -12.68
N GLY A 494 -23.44 -20.04 -13.08
CA GLY A 494 -23.36 -21.40 -12.52
C GLY A 494 -22.09 -22.22 -12.83
N GLN A 495 -21.13 -21.68 -13.57
CA GLN A 495 -19.90 -22.37 -14.00
C GLN A 495 -18.77 -22.26 -12.97
N SER A 496 -17.86 -23.23 -12.95
CA SER A 496 -16.63 -23.19 -12.16
C SER A 496 -15.67 -22.11 -12.67
N VAL A 497 -14.99 -21.40 -11.77
CA VAL A 497 -13.90 -20.46 -12.14
C VAL A 497 -12.58 -21.16 -12.44
N VAL A 498 -12.50 -22.48 -12.23
CA VAL A 498 -11.28 -23.26 -12.46
C VAL A 498 -11.28 -23.89 -13.84
N ASN A 499 -12.39 -24.52 -14.24
CA ASN A 499 -12.46 -25.28 -15.49
C ASN A 499 -13.68 -24.92 -16.36
N GLY A 500 -14.50 -23.95 -15.95
CA GLY A 500 -15.70 -23.53 -16.71
C GLY A 500 -16.88 -24.51 -16.66
N LYS A 501 -16.76 -25.65 -16.00
CA LYS A 501 -17.80 -26.69 -15.95
C LYS A 501 -18.94 -26.31 -15.02
N THR A 502 -20.15 -26.74 -15.34
CA THR A 502 -21.32 -26.67 -14.47
C THR A 502 -21.46 -27.95 -13.63
N ILE A 503 -22.36 -27.93 -12.64
CA ILE A 503 -22.73 -29.14 -11.88
C ILE A 503 -23.27 -30.25 -12.80
N ALA A 504 -24.00 -29.88 -13.86
CA ALA A 504 -24.53 -30.85 -14.82
C ALA A 504 -23.42 -31.53 -15.62
N ASP A 505 -22.35 -30.80 -15.95
CA ASP A 505 -21.20 -31.34 -16.68
C ASP A 505 -20.41 -32.33 -15.81
N ILE A 506 -20.15 -31.99 -14.54
CA ILE A 506 -19.50 -32.90 -13.59
C ILE A 506 -20.31 -34.19 -13.41
N LYS A 507 -21.65 -34.10 -13.38
CA LYS A 507 -22.52 -35.27 -13.27
C LYS A 507 -22.38 -36.21 -14.48
N LYS A 508 -22.25 -35.67 -15.69
CA LYS A 508 -22.13 -36.45 -16.93
C LYS A 508 -20.78 -37.17 -17.06
N GLU A 509 -19.71 -36.60 -16.52
CA GLU A 509 -18.35 -37.19 -16.60
C GLU A 509 -18.13 -38.37 -15.63
N SER A 510 -19.04 -38.57 -14.68
CA SER A 510 -18.97 -39.65 -13.69
C SER A 510 -19.97 -40.79 -13.96
N GLN A 511 -20.72 -40.69 -15.06
CA GLN A 511 -21.54 -41.75 -15.64
C GLN A 511 -20.79 -42.34 -16.83
#